data_AF-A0A257G5D4-F1
#
_entry.id   AF-A0A257G5D4-F1
#
_cell.length_a   1.000
_cell.length_b   1.000
_cell.length_c   1.000
_cell.angle_alpha   90.00
_cell.angle_beta   90.00
_cell.angle_gamma   90.00
#
_symmetry.space_group_name_H-M   'P 1'
#
loop_
_entity.id
_entity.type
_entity.pdbx_description
1 polymer ?
#
loop_
_entity_poly.entity_id
_entity_poly.type
_entity_poly.pdbx_seq_one_letter_code
_entity_poly.pdbx_strand_id
1 'polypeptide(L)'
;MRRRLPLRLVAAALLLVVTGSLAAQPPKPPAARTTPTKRETGAPRLVWPTSGAVTAKFGTTVKGLPNNGLDLAAFAGMTVHAAAPGKVVFAGTEPERFGQLILIEHTGGWVTAYAYLGQVRVKEGQTVKSRQIIARIGKSGEAKRPGLHFELRKGTAPRNPALYLPIRL
;
A
#
# COMPACT_ATOMS: atom_id res chain seq x y z
N MET A 1 9.81 38.06 5.62
CA MET A 1 8.71 37.30 4.97
C MET A 1 9.11 35.83 4.85
N ARG A 2 8.59 34.95 5.71
CA ARG A 2 8.85 33.51 5.64
C ARG A 2 7.99 32.92 4.52
N ARG A 3 8.59 32.64 3.36
CA ARG A 3 7.93 31.95 2.24
C ARG A 3 7.45 30.58 2.75
N ARG A 4 6.14 30.42 2.90
CA ARG A 4 5.53 29.11 3.16
C ARG A 4 5.75 28.26 1.91
N LEU A 5 6.52 27.19 2.04
CA LEU A 5 6.69 26.21 0.95
C LEU A 5 5.32 25.57 0.64
N PRO A 6 4.98 25.37 -0.66
CA PRO A 6 3.74 24.71 -1.04
C PRO A 6 3.77 23.22 -0.71
N LEU A 7 2.63 22.72 -0.21
CA LEU A 7 2.33 21.37 0.33
C LEU A 7 2.56 20.16 -0.61
N ARG A 8 3.35 20.27 -1.69
CA ARG A 8 3.46 19.26 -2.77
C ARG A 8 4.57 18.20 -2.55
N LEU A 9 5.13 18.06 -1.35
CA LEU A 9 6.35 17.26 -1.12
C LEU A 9 6.16 15.97 -0.30
N VAL A 10 4.92 15.56 0.02
CA VAL A 10 4.67 14.32 0.81
C VAL A 10 4.23 13.13 -0.05
N ALA A 11 3.72 13.35 -1.27
CA ALA A 11 3.30 12.27 -2.18
C ALA A 11 4.43 11.73 -3.07
N ALA A 12 5.57 12.42 -3.11
CA ALA A 12 6.67 12.09 -4.02
C ALA A 12 7.41 10.82 -3.60
N ALA A 13 6.81 9.94 -2.78
CA ALA A 13 7.55 8.97 -2.02
C ALA A 13 6.99 7.54 -1.90
N LEU A 14 6.97 6.86 -3.04
CA LEU A 14 7.75 5.62 -3.17
C LEU A 14 9.29 5.87 -3.05
N LEU A 15 9.70 7.04 -2.55
CA LEU A 15 10.99 7.73 -2.56
C LEU A 15 11.40 7.98 -1.11
N LEU A 16 12.57 7.45 -0.77
CA LEU A 16 13.59 8.11 0.03
C LEU A 16 13.13 8.89 1.27
N VAL A 17 13.16 8.21 2.41
CA VAL A 17 14.02 8.65 3.52
C VAL A 17 14.59 7.43 4.24
N VAL A 18 15.85 7.07 3.94
CA VAL A 18 16.89 6.85 4.95
C VAL A 18 18.19 7.41 4.35
N THR A 19 18.79 8.35 5.04
CA THR A 19 20.02 9.07 4.69
C THR A 19 21.24 8.14 4.71
N GLY A 20 22.05 8.15 3.65
CA GLY A 20 23.37 7.51 3.61
C GLY A 20 23.99 7.54 2.22
N SER A 21 25.07 8.31 2.07
CA SER A 21 25.89 8.51 0.86
C SER A 21 26.41 7.21 0.23
N LEU A 22 26.31 7.07 -1.10
CA LEU A 22 27.42 6.67 -2.01
C LEU A 22 26.97 6.68 -3.49
N ALA A 23 27.80 7.29 -4.34
CA ALA A 23 28.01 7.09 -5.78
C ALA A 23 26.82 6.65 -6.67
N ALA A 24 26.49 7.50 -7.65
CA ALA A 24 25.60 7.18 -8.76
C ALA A 24 26.15 5.99 -9.58
N GLN A 25 25.62 4.79 -9.36
CA GLN A 25 25.75 3.69 -10.30
C GLN A 25 24.76 3.88 -11.47
N PRO A 26 25.14 3.58 -12.72
CA PRO A 26 24.23 3.60 -13.85
C PRO A 26 23.05 2.62 -13.61
N PRO A 27 21.85 2.89 -14.16
CA PRO A 27 20.68 2.05 -13.92
C PRO A 27 20.92 0.66 -14.51
N LYS A 28 21.21 -0.31 -13.63
CA LYS A 28 21.22 -1.73 -13.96
C LYS A 28 19.83 -2.08 -14.54
N PRO A 29 19.75 -2.84 -15.65
CA PRO A 29 18.48 -3.37 -16.15
C PRO A 29 17.72 -4.01 -14.98
N PRO A 30 16.39 -3.83 -14.83
CA PRO A 30 15.67 -4.34 -13.68
C PRO A 30 15.89 -5.86 -13.62
N ALA A 31 16.80 -6.27 -12.71
CA ALA A 31 17.07 -7.66 -12.43
C ALA A 31 15.71 -8.30 -12.20
N ALA A 32 15.44 -9.39 -12.91
CA ALA A 32 14.24 -10.19 -12.72
C ALA A 32 13.99 -10.32 -11.22
N ARG A 33 12.97 -9.61 -10.71
CA ARG A 33 12.70 -9.53 -9.28
C ARG A 33 12.37 -10.96 -8.85
N THR A 34 13.30 -11.63 -8.21
CA THR A 34 13.06 -12.91 -7.53
C THR A 34 12.06 -12.62 -6.42
N THR A 35 10.79 -12.67 -6.79
CA THR A 35 9.69 -12.49 -5.85
C THR A 35 9.63 -13.75 -5.02
N PRO A 36 9.61 -13.64 -3.68
CA PRO A 36 9.56 -14.81 -2.82
C PRO A 36 8.36 -15.68 -3.18
N THR A 37 8.55 -16.99 -3.20
CA THR A 37 7.47 -17.99 -3.41
C THR A 37 6.83 -18.42 -2.09
N LYS A 38 7.43 -18.05 -0.95
CA LYS A 38 6.95 -18.33 0.41
C LYS A 38 7.00 -17.06 1.26
N ARG A 39 6.17 -17.03 2.32
CA ARG A 39 6.19 -16.02 3.36
C ARG A 39 7.58 -15.88 3.99
N GLU A 40 8.11 -14.66 4.02
CA GLU A 40 9.37 -14.34 4.68
C GLU A 40 9.26 -14.38 6.22
N THR A 41 10.33 -14.82 6.88
CA THR A 41 10.46 -14.78 8.34
C THR A 41 10.46 -13.34 8.84
N GLY A 42 9.83 -13.08 9.99
CA GLY A 42 9.71 -11.73 10.56
C GLY A 42 8.72 -10.81 9.84
N ALA A 43 7.97 -11.31 8.85
CA ALA A 43 6.84 -10.57 8.30
C ALA A 43 5.70 -10.41 9.34
N PRO A 44 4.91 -9.32 9.27
CA PRO A 44 3.75 -9.16 10.13
C PRO A 44 2.70 -10.25 9.88
N ARG A 45 1.92 -10.58 10.90
CA ARG A 45 0.72 -11.42 10.74
C ARG A 45 -0.39 -10.54 10.20
N LEU A 46 -0.69 -10.68 8.91
CA LEU A 46 -1.71 -9.90 8.24
C LEU A 46 -3.10 -10.52 8.42
N VAL A 47 -4.12 -9.68 8.40
CA VAL A 47 -5.52 -10.05 8.19
C VAL A 47 -6.00 -9.44 6.89
N TRP A 48 -7.07 -10.00 6.33
CA TRP A 48 -7.71 -9.41 5.16
C TRP A 48 -8.19 -7.98 5.47
N PRO A 49 -7.85 -7.00 4.62
CA PRO A 49 -8.22 -5.60 4.85
C PRO A 49 -9.70 -5.32 4.57
N THR A 50 -10.36 -6.19 3.80
CA THR A 50 -11.81 -6.16 3.52
C THR A 50 -12.28 -7.55 3.09
N SER A 51 -13.59 -7.80 3.09
CA SER A 51 -14.19 -9.09 2.70
C SER A 51 -14.31 -9.30 1.18
N GLY A 52 -14.03 -8.26 0.38
CA GLY A 52 -14.14 -8.29 -1.08
C GLY A 52 -13.33 -9.39 -1.78
N ALA A 53 -13.83 -9.94 -2.89
CA ALA A 53 -13.17 -11.00 -3.65
C ALA A 53 -11.95 -10.49 -4.44
N VAL A 54 -10.92 -11.32 -4.61
CA VAL A 54 -9.73 -10.96 -5.40
C VAL A 54 -10.10 -10.93 -6.89
N THR A 55 -9.95 -9.78 -7.53
CA THR A 55 -10.20 -9.60 -8.97
C THR A 55 -8.94 -9.50 -9.81
N ALA A 56 -7.82 -9.08 -9.21
CA ALA A 56 -6.52 -9.13 -9.86
C ALA A 56 -5.46 -9.57 -8.84
N LYS A 57 -4.58 -10.46 -9.29
CA LYS A 57 -3.51 -11.02 -8.46
C LYS A 57 -2.20 -10.25 -8.69
N PHE A 58 -1.31 -10.37 -7.72
CA PHE A 58 0.05 -9.87 -7.85
C PHE A 58 0.71 -10.39 -9.13
N GLY A 59 1.45 -9.53 -9.83
CA GLY A 59 2.16 -9.85 -11.07
C GLY A 59 1.28 -9.91 -12.32
N THR A 60 -0.05 -9.94 -12.19
CA THR A 60 -0.94 -9.87 -13.36
C THR A 60 -0.86 -8.50 -14.02
N THR A 61 -0.97 -8.44 -15.35
CA THR A 61 -0.92 -7.17 -16.08
C THR A 61 -2.25 -6.42 -15.95
N VAL A 62 -2.21 -5.25 -15.31
CA VAL A 62 -3.34 -4.33 -15.17
C VAL A 62 -2.95 -3.00 -15.83
N LYS A 63 -3.72 -2.59 -16.85
CA LYS A 63 -3.43 -1.37 -17.65
C LYS A 63 -2.00 -1.33 -18.22
N GLY A 64 -1.50 -2.47 -18.72
CA GLY A 64 -0.17 -2.58 -19.30
C GLY A 64 0.98 -2.63 -18.29
N LEU A 65 0.70 -2.59 -16.99
CA LEU A 65 1.71 -2.65 -15.92
C LEU A 65 1.47 -3.85 -15.01
N PRO A 66 2.52 -4.48 -14.46
CA PRO A 66 2.36 -5.52 -13.45
C PRO A 66 1.67 -4.98 -12.18
N ASN A 67 0.68 -5.70 -11.67
CA ASN A 67 0.04 -5.40 -10.39
C ASN A 67 1.01 -5.69 -9.23
N ASN A 68 1.32 -4.68 -8.41
CA ASN A 68 2.23 -4.80 -7.26
C ASN A 68 1.56 -5.31 -5.97
N GLY A 69 0.26 -5.61 -6.02
CA GLY A 69 -0.53 -6.03 -4.86
C GLY A 69 -1.68 -6.97 -5.25
N LEU A 70 -2.82 -6.78 -4.60
CA LEU A 70 -4.09 -7.44 -4.91
C LEU A 70 -5.16 -6.39 -5.14
N ASP A 71 -5.98 -6.59 -6.17
CA ASP A 71 -7.21 -5.81 -6.35
C ASP A 71 -8.37 -6.61 -5.78
N LEU A 72 -9.15 -5.99 -4.89
CA LEU A 72 -10.30 -6.59 -4.23
C LEU A 72 -11.58 -5.87 -4.66
N ALA A 73 -12.54 -6.60 -5.23
CA ALA A 73 -13.86 -6.08 -5.52
C ALA A 73 -14.64 -5.85 -4.23
N ALA A 74 -15.12 -4.63 -4.03
CA ALA A 74 -15.92 -4.25 -2.88
C ALA A 74 -16.91 -3.13 -3.25
N PHE A 75 -18.03 -3.05 -2.56
CA PHE A 75 -18.97 -1.95 -2.72
C PHE A 75 -18.45 -0.67 -2.06
N ALA A 76 -18.80 0.47 -2.64
CA ALA A 76 -18.50 1.77 -2.04
C ALA A 76 -19.09 1.84 -0.62
N GLY A 77 -18.33 2.40 0.33
CA GLY A 77 -18.75 2.52 1.72
C GLY A 77 -18.40 1.30 2.61
N MET A 78 -18.05 0.14 2.04
CA MET A 78 -17.56 -1.00 2.82
C MET A 78 -16.33 -0.63 3.64
N THR A 79 -16.15 -1.27 4.80
CA THR A 79 -15.03 -0.97 5.69
C THR A 79 -13.71 -1.52 5.15
N VAL A 80 -12.65 -0.74 5.41
CA VAL A 80 -11.26 -1.14 5.23
C VAL A 80 -10.60 -1.16 6.59
N HIS A 81 -9.94 -2.27 6.92
CA HIS A 81 -9.29 -2.51 8.18
C HIS A 81 -7.76 -2.54 8.01
N ALA A 82 -7.03 -2.08 9.03
CA ALA A 82 -5.59 -2.26 9.10
C ALA A 82 -5.26 -3.77 9.17
N ALA A 83 -4.47 -4.24 8.20
CA ALA A 83 -4.09 -5.64 8.07
C ALA A 83 -3.20 -6.10 9.24
N ALA A 84 -2.43 -5.20 9.86
CA ALA A 84 -1.57 -5.47 11.01
C ALA A 84 -1.43 -4.20 11.88
N PRO A 85 -1.02 -4.33 13.16
CA PRO A 85 -0.73 -3.14 13.97
C PRO A 85 0.46 -2.37 13.38
N GLY A 86 0.45 -1.05 13.49
CA GLY A 86 1.48 -0.21 12.91
C GLY A 86 1.24 1.28 13.10
N LYS A 87 2.08 2.08 12.45
CA LYS A 87 1.97 3.55 12.43
C LYS A 87 1.59 4.00 11.03
N VAL A 88 0.57 4.86 10.93
CA VAL A 88 0.20 5.49 9.67
C VAL A 88 1.30 6.47 9.28
N VAL A 89 1.97 6.21 8.18
CA VAL A 89 3.05 7.07 7.64
C VAL A 89 2.57 7.94 6.49
N PHE A 90 1.38 7.68 5.96
CA PHE A 90 0.69 8.54 5.00
C PHE A 90 -0.82 8.30 5.08
N ALA A 91 -1.62 9.37 5.00
CA ALA A 91 -3.07 9.30 4.87
C ALA A 91 -3.57 10.53 4.12
N GLY A 92 -3.83 10.39 2.82
CA GLY A 92 -4.20 11.51 1.97
C GLY A 92 -4.34 11.14 0.50
N THR A 93 -4.47 12.15 -0.36
CA THR A 93 -4.64 11.96 -1.79
C THR A 93 -3.29 11.88 -2.48
N GLU A 94 -3.03 10.76 -3.12
CA GLU A 94 -1.95 10.54 -4.07
C GLU A 94 -2.52 10.79 -5.49
N PRO A 95 -2.04 11.82 -6.22
CA PRO A 95 -2.69 12.31 -7.43
C PRO A 95 -2.44 11.49 -8.69
N GLU A 96 -1.38 10.68 -8.74
CA GLU A 96 -0.97 10.02 -9.98
C GLU A 96 -1.76 8.74 -10.23
N ARG A 97 -1.84 7.84 -9.25
CA ARG A 97 -2.33 6.47 -9.48
C ARG A 97 -3.32 6.02 -8.42
N PHE A 98 -2.99 6.15 -7.15
CA PHE A 98 -3.67 5.49 -6.04
C PHE A 98 -4.90 6.25 -5.53
N GLY A 99 -5.02 7.56 -5.82
CA GLY A 99 -6.10 8.38 -5.28
C GLY A 99 -5.98 8.50 -3.76
N GLN A 100 -7.08 8.36 -3.02
CA GLN A 100 -7.00 8.32 -1.56
C GLN A 100 -6.26 7.05 -1.12
N LEU A 101 -5.17 7.28 -0.40
CA LEU A 101 -4.18 6.28 -0.05
C LEU A 101 -3.87 6.38 1.45
N ILE A 102 -3.77 5.22 2.08
CA ILE A 102 -3.18 5.06 3.40
C ILE A 102 -1.95 4.17 3.28
N LEU A 103 -0.85 4.57 3.92
CA LEU A 103 0.33 3.74 4.13
C LEU A 103 0.51 3.49 5.63
N ILE A 104 0.66 2.23 6.02
CA ILE A 104 0.93 1.84 7.40
C ILE A 104 2.27 1.13 7.44
N GLU A 105 3.21 1.69 8.21
CA GLU A 105 4.47 1.04 8.54
C GLU A 105 4.29 0.09 9.73
N HIS A 106 4.89 -1.08 9.62
CA HIS A 106 4.91 -2.15 10.60
C HIS A 106 6.35 -2.43 11.03
N THR A 107 6.51 -3.16 12.13
CA THR A 107 7.82 -3.58 12.64
C THR A 107 8.67 -4.23 11.55
N GLY A 108 9.97 -3.89 11.55
CA GLY A 108 10.94 -4.46 10.60
C GLY A 108 10.85 -3.86 9.19
N GLY A 109 10.33 -2.65 9.00
CA GLY A 109 10.33 -1.99 7.69
C GLY A 109 9.36 -2.60 6.68
N TRP A 110 8.30 -3.23 7.18
CA TRP A 110 7.18 -3.71 6.36
C TRP A 110 6.15 -2.60 6.22
N VAL A 111 5.55 -2.47 5.04
CA VAL A 111 4.54 -1.44 4.77
C VAL A 111 3.33 -2.07 4.09
N THR A 112 2.12 -1.72 4.54
CA THR A 112 0.89 -2.01 3.79
C THR A 112 0.33 -0.74 3.18
N ALA A 113 -0.14 -0.84 1.94
CA ALA A 113 -0.77 0.24 1.21
C ALA A 113 -2.24 -0.07 0.93
N TYR A 114 -3.11 0.92 1.10
CA TYR A 114 -4.56 0.82 0.90
C TYR A 114 -4.99 1.97 0.01
N ALA A 115 -5.25 1.68 -1.26
CA ALA A 115 -5.57 2.68 -2.27
C ALA A 115 -7.04 2.63 -2.73
N TYR A 116 -7.43 3.59 -3.57
CA TYR A 116 -8.78 3.73 -4.12
C TYR A 116 -9.86 4.01 -3.06
N LEU A 117 -9.46 4.55 -1.91
CA LEU A 117 -10.34 4.78 -0.79
C LEU A 117 -11.36 5.90 -1.09
N GLY A 118 -12.51 5.85 -0.41
CA GLY A 118 -13.54 6.90 -0.49
C GLY A 118 -13.44 7.87 0.68
N GLN A 119 -13.38 7.32 1.89
CA GLN A 119 -13.34 8.10 3.12
C GLN A 119 -12.25 7.56 4.04
N VAL A 120 -11.24 8.37 4.30
CA VAL A 120 -10.15 8.08 5.24
C VAL A 120 -10.63 8.34 6.67
N ARG A 121 -10.28 7.44 7.61
CA ARG A 121 -10.69 7.50 9.04
C ARG A 121 -9.52 7.63 10.01
N VAL A 122 -8.29 7.69 9.49
CA VAL A 122 -7.06 7.84 10.26
C VAL A 122 -6.24 9.00 9.72
N LYS A 123 -5.24 9.43 10.49
CA LYS A 123 -4.33 10.52 10.12
C LYS A 123 -2.88 10.04 10.16
N GLU A 124 -2.02 10.72 9.41
CA GLU A 124 -0.57 10.52 9.52
C GLU A 124 -0.09 10.65 10.97
N GLY A 125 0.85 9.79 11.36
CA GLY A 125 1.39 9.70 12.72
C GLY A 125 0.57 8.81 13.66
N GLN A 126 -0.68 8.48 13.33
CA GLN A 126 -1.55 7.68 14.18
C GLN A 126 -1.09 6.22 14.28
N THR A 127 -1.04 5.66 15.49
CA THR A 127 -0.89 4.22 15.71
C THR A 127 -2.23 3.53 15.54
N VAL A 128 -2.23 2.40 14.84
CA VAL A 128 -3.42 1.58 14.59
C VAL A 128 -3.20 0.14 15.04
N LYS A 129 -4.28 -0.53 15.46
CA LYS A 129 -4.29 -1.96 15.79
C LYS A 129 -4.72 -2.78 14.59
N SER A 130 -4.35 -4.07 14.54
CA SER A 130 -4.94 -4.99 13.55
C SER A 130 -6.46 -5.00 13.67
N ARG A 131 -7.16 -5.12 12.53
CA ARG A 131 -8.63 -5.06 12.42
C ARG A 131 -9.25 -3.71 12.76
N GLN A 132 -8.48 -2.68 13.11
CA GLN A 132 -9.04 -1.34 13.29
C GLN A 132 -9.54 -0.79 11.94
N ILE A 133 -10.73 -0.19 11.93
CA ILE A 133 -11.26 0.49 10.74
C ILE A 133 -10.37 1.71 10.45
N ILE A 134 -9.83 1.79 9.24
CA ILE A 134 -8.95 2.87 8.80
C ILE A 134 -9.54 3.71 7.66
N ALA A 135 -10.49 3.15 6.92
CA ALA A 135 -11.16 3.85 5.82
C ALA A 135 -12.47 3.16 5.42
N ARG A 136 -13.15 3.76 4.46
CA ARG A 136 -14.20 3.14 3.66
C ARG A 136 -13.79 3.09 2.19
N ILE A 137 -14.19 2.02 1.51
CA ILE A 137 -14.01 1.81 0.08
C ILE A 137 -14.65 2.96 -0.70
N GLY A 138 -13.97 3.39 -1.77
CA GLY A 138 -14.49 4.35 -2.72
C GLY A 138 -14.08 3.97 -4.13
N LYS A 139 -14.03 4.99 -4.98
CA LYS A 139 -13.54 4.92 -6.36
C LYS A 139 -12.76 6.21 -6.64
N SER A 140 -11.50 6.25 -6.17
CA SER A 140 -10.59 7.38 -6.37
C SER A 140 -9.40 6.99 -7.22
N GLY A 141 -8.66 7.99 -7.73
CA GLY A 141 -7.46 7.76 -8.54
C GLY A 141 -7.82 6.97 -9.80
N GLU A 142 -7.02 5.95 -10.09
CA GLU A 142 -7.16 5.14 -11.30
C GLU A 142 -8.25 4.06 -11.27
N ALA A 143 -9.00 3.93 -10.16
CA ALA A 143 -10.02 2.89 -10.00
C ALA A 143 -11.17 3.02 -11.02
N LYS A 144 -11.40 1.96 -11.82
CA LYS A 144 -12.55 1.92 -12.76
C LYS A 144 -13.89 1.65 -12.07
N ARG A 145 -13.87 0.88 -10.99
CA ARG A 145 -15.03 0.50 -10.16
C ARG A 145 -14.62 0.60 -8.68
N PRO A 146 -15.59 0.71 -7.75
CA PRO A 146 -15.27 0.62 -6.33
C PRO A 146 -14.53 -0.67 -5.99
N GLY A 147 -13.53 -0.54 -5.14
CA GLY A 147 -12.65 -1.64 -4.77
C GLY A 147 -11.45 -1.16 -3.97
N LEU A 148 -10.63 -2.10 -3.51
CA LEU A 148 -9.39 -1.84 -2.80
C LEU A 148 -8.22 -2.33 -3.64
N HIS A 149 -7.22 -1.48 -3.85
CA HIS A 149 -5.90 -1.96 -4.23
C HIS A 149 -5.04 -2.06 -2.96
N PHE A 150 -4.60 -3.27 -2.65
CA PHE A 150 -3.89 -3.61 -1.42
C PHE A 150 -2.49 -4.11 -1.74
N GLU A 151 -1.47 -3.42 -1.25
CA GLU A 151 -0.07 -3.87 -1.40
C GLU A 151 0.56 -4.23 -0.06
N LEU A 152 1.53 -5.15 -0.13
CA LEU A 152 2.51 -5.40 0.92
C LEU A 152 3.90 -5.12 0.36
N ARG A 153 4.71 -4.39 1.13
CA ARG A 153 6.06 -4.00 0.74
C ARG A 153 7.06 -4.27 1.86
N LYS A 154 8.30 -4.60 1.48
CA LYS A 154 9.47 -4.64 2.36
C LYS A 154 10.40 -3.52 1.90
N GLY A 155 10.45 -2.44 2.68
CA GLY A 155 10.98 -1.16 2.18
C GLY A 155 10.25 -0.74 0.90
N THR A 156 10.99 -0.49 -0.17
CA THR A 156 10.42 -0.12 -1.48
C THR A 156 10.07 -1.32 -2.37
N ALA A 157 10.33 -2.55 -1.95
CA ALA A 157 10.13 -3.73 -2.79
C ALA A 157 8.74 -4.37 -2.53
N PRO A 158 7.88 -4.52 -3.55
CA PRO A 158 6.58 -5.14 -3.37
C PRO A 158 6.73 -6.66 -3.16
N ARG A 159 5.76 -7.24 -2.46
CA ARG A 159 5.64 -8.67 -2.17
C ARG A 159 4.24 -9.13 -2.50
N ASN A 160 4.09 -10.36 -2.99
CA ASN A 160 2.79 -10.96 -3.25
C ASN A 160 2.00 -11.09 -1.93
N PRO A 161 0.94 -10.30 -1.69
CA PRO A 161 0.24 -10.31 -0.41
C PRO A 161 -0.47 -11.65 -0.14
N ALA A 162 -0.77 -12.44 -1.18
CA ALA A 162 -1.41 -13.74 -1.04
C ALA A 162 -0.56 -14.76 -0.24
N LEU A 163 0.77 -14.57 -0.16
CA LEU A 163 1.65 -15.41 0.66
C LEU A 163 1.60 -15.06 2.16
N TYR A 164 1.04 -13.89 2.49
CA TYR A 164 1.08 -13.32 3.84
C TYR A 164 -0.30 -13.22 4.49
N LEU A 165 -1.35 -13.30 3.68
CA LEU A 165 -2.74 -13.29 4.12
C LEU A 165 -3.20 -14.71 4.50
N PRO A 166 -4.12 -14.83 5.48
CA PRO A 166 -4.69 -16.13 5.83
C PRO A 166 -5.53 -16.66 4.67
N ILE A 167 -5.60 -17.99 4.56
CA ILE A 167 -6.49 -18.67 3.62
C ILE A 167 -7.94 -18.24 3.91
N ARG A 168 -8.72 -17.92 2.86
CA ARG A 168 -10.16 -17.80 2.96
C ARG A 168 -10.75 -19.20 2.79
N LEU A 169 -11.51 -19.64 3.78
CA LEU A 169 -12.32 -20.85 3.69
C LEU A 169 -13.60 -20.55 2.91
#